data_AF-A0A928L5G8-F1
#
_entry.id   AF-A0A928L5G8-F1
#
_cell.length_a   1.000
_cell.length_b   1.000
_cell.length_c   1.000
_cell.angle_alpha   90.00
_cell.angle_beta   90.00
_cell.angle_gamma   90.00
#
_symmetry.space_group_name_H-M   'P 1'
#
loop_
_entity.id
_entity.type
_entity.pdbx_description
1 polymer ?
#
loop_
_entity_poly.entity_id
_entity_poly.type
_entity_poly.pdbx_seq_one_letter_code
_entity_poly.pdbx_strand_id
1 'polypeptide(L)'
;MSQNSLNKYESRYKRIGLNIALQRKMKNITQAQLAEKIGISRTHMSNIEAPNMLTPVSLEVIFEISDALNIKPEVLFRMDEE
;
A
#
# COMPACT_ATOMS: atom_id res chain seq x y z
N MET A 1 2.02 -30.65 8.01
CA MET A 1 2.25 -29.27 8.50
C MET A 1 2.11 -28.36 7.28
N SER A 2 1.00 -27.63 7.20
CA SER A 2 0.37 -27.23 5.93
C SER A 2 1.19 -26.21 5.14
N GLN A 3 1.32 -26.50 3.84
CA GLN A 3 1.85 -25.62 2.80
C GLN A 3 1.13 -24.25 2.86
N ASN A 4 1.78 -23.26 3.46
CA ASN A 4 1.31 -21.88 3.40
C ASN A 4 1.66 -21.38 1.99
N SER A 5 0.72 -21.54 1.06
CA SER A 5 0.88 -21.20 -0.35
C SER A 5 1.42 -19.78 -0.46
N LEU A 6 2.66 -19.63 -0.96
CA LEU A 6 3.19 -18.32 -1.35
C LEU A 6 2.15 -17.68 -2.25
N ASN A 7 1.57 -16.55 -1.81
CA ASN A 7 0.63 -15.83 -2.65
C ASN A 7 1.41 -15.44 -3.91
N LYS A 8 0.94 -15.88 -5.09
CA LYS A 8 1.60 -15.63 -6.40
C LYS A 8 1.99 -14.16 -6.61
N TYR A 9 1.30 -13.24 -5.92
CA TYR A 9 1.46 -11.81 -6.04
C TYR A 9 2.02 -11.16 -4.76
N GLU A 10 2.57 -11.92 -3.83
CA GLU A 10 3.11 -11.40 -2.55
C GLU A 10 4.12 -10.27 -2.77
N SER A 11 5.09 -10.46 -3.68
CA SER A 11 6.08 -9.44 -4.02
C SER A 11 5.43 -8.17 -4.56
N ARG A 12 4.38 -8.30 -5.39
CA ARG A 12 3.63 -7.16 -5.95
C ARG A 12 2.88 -6.40 -4.87
N TYR A 13 2.20 -7.08 -3.95
CA TYR A 13 1.50 -6.43 -2.84
C TYR A 13 2.46 -5.70 -1.91
N LYS A 14 3.59 -6.33 -1.56
CA LYS A 14 4.65 -5.67 -0.78
C LYS A 14 5.19 -4.44 -1.49
N ARG A 15 5.46 -4.53 -2.80
CA ARG A 15 5.97 -3.40 -3.59
C ARG A 15 4.96 -2.25 -3.64
N ILE A 16 3.68 -2.54 -3.81
CA ILE A 16 2.61 -1.53 -3.73
C ILE A 16 2.61 -0.86 -2.35
N GLY A 17 2.68 -1.63 -1.27
CA GLY A 17 2.77 -1.10 0.10
C GLY A 17 3.96 -0.16 0.31
N LEU A 18 5.13 -0.52 -0.22
CA LEU A 18 6.34 0.33 -0.19
C LEU A 18 6.16 1.60 -1.02
N ASN A 19 5.55 1.52 -2.20
CA ASN A 19 5.27 2.68 -3.04
C ASN A 19 4.31 3.64 -2.34
N ILE A 20 3.27 3.13 -1.65
CA ILE A 20 2.35 3.94 -0.83
C ILE A 20 3.14 4.66 0.27
N ALA A 21 3.95 3.93 1.03
CA ALA A 21 4.77 4.52 2.09
C ALA A 21 5.72 5.60 1.59
N LEU A 22 6.35 5.38 0.43
CA LEU A 22 7.23 6.35 -0.22
C LEU A 22 6.47 7.63 -0.60
N GLN A 23 5.37 7.50 -1.34
CA GLN A 23 4.58 8.65 -1.77
C GLN A 23 3.98 9.41 -0.59
N ARG A 24 3.49 8.70 0.44
CA ARG A 24 3.02 9.30 1.69
C ARG A 24 4.10 10.14 2.36
N LYS A 25 5.34 9.62 2.46
CA LYS A 25 6.48 10.37 3.01
C LYS A 25 6.83 11.59 2.16
N MET A 26 6.78 11.49 0.84
CA MET A 26 6.98 12.65 -0.06
C MET A 26 5.94 13.76 0.14
N LYS A 27 4.72 13.40 0.58
CA LYS A 27 3.65 14.36 0.93
C LYS A 27 3.72 14.84 2.37
N ASN A 28 4.71 14.41 3.16
CA ASN A 28 4.92 14.79 4.56
C ASN A 28 3.69 14.53 5.48
N ILE A 29 2.94 13.46 5.22
CA ILE A 29 1.81 13.05 6.08
C ILE A 29 2.11 11.74 6.81
N THR A 30 1.53 11.60 8.00
CA THR A 30 1.62 10.37 8.80
C THR A 30 0.70 9.28 8.28
N GLN A 31 0.93 8.02 8.70
CA GLN A 31 0.01 6.92 8.42
C GLN A 31 -1.40 7.19 8.96
N ALA A 32 -1.50 7.83 10.14
CA ALA A 32 -2.78 8.18 10.73
C ALA A 32 -3.54 9.19 9.86
N GLN A 33 -2.85 10.22 9.36
CA GLN A 33 -3.46 11.21 8.47
C GLN A 33 -3.88 10.63 7.12
N LEU A 34 -3.09 9.72 6.53
CA LEU A 34 -3.50 9.05 5.30
C LEU A 34 -4.69 8.12 5.53
N ALA A 35 -4.67 7.35 6.63
CA ALA A 35 -5.76 6.45 7.00
C ALA A 35 -7.08 7.21 7.24
N GLU A 36 -7.01 8.36 7.93
CA GLU A 36 -8.16 9.26 8.15
C GLU A 36 -8.73 9.78 6.83
N LYS A 37 -7.88 10.19 5.88
CA LYS A 37 -8.31 10.70 4.56
C LYS A 37 -9.09 9.69 3.73
N ILE A 38 -8.78 8.39 3.87
CA ILE A 38 -9.40 7.31 3.08
C ILE A 38 -10.36 6.45 3.92
N GLY A 39 -10.67 6.86 5.15
CA GLY A 39 -11.65 6.16 5.98
C GLY A 39 -11.26 4.75 6.46
N ILE A 40 -9.96 4.44 6.59
CA ILE A 40 -9.49 3.17 7.16
C ILE A 40 -8.80 3.35 8.52
N SER A 41 -8.59 2.25 9.24
CA SER A 41 -7.84 2.31 10.51
C SER A 41 -6.36 2.57 10.26
N ARG A 42 -5.71 3.30 11.18
CA ARG A 42 -4.26 3.49 11.19
C ARG A 42 -3.52 2.13 11.17
N THR A 43 -4.03 1.12 11.88
CA THR A 43 -3.46 -0.23 11.89
C THR A 43 -3.51 -0.87 10.51
N HIS A 44 -4.63 -0.72 9.79
CA HIS A 44 -4.75 -1.21 8.41
C HIS A 44 -3.73 -0.52 7.50
N MET A 45 -3.60 0.81 7.55
CA MET A 45 -2.56 1.54 6.81
C MET A 45 -1.14 1.08 7.18
N SER A 46 -0.87 0.83 8.46
CA SER A 46 0.43 0.30 8.90
C SER A 46 0.74 -1.08 8.33
N ASN A 47 -0.27 -1.96 8.25
CA ASN A 47 -0.12 -3.30 7.70
C ASN A 47 0.07 -3.27 6.17
N ILE A 48 -0.58 -2.33 5.48
CA ILE A 48 -0.41 -2.12 4.03
C ILE A 48 1.04 -1.71 3.74
N GLU A 49 1.61 -0.80 4.52
CA GLU A 49 2.95 -0.25 4.28
C GLU A 49 4.10 -1.13 4.81
N ALA A 50 3.82 -2.19 5.56
CA ALA A 50 4.83 -3.00 6.23
C ALA A 50 5.50 -4.02 5.28
N PRO A 51 6.83 -4.03 5.13
CA PRO A 51 7.53 -4.92 4.18
C PRO A 51 7.45 -6.40 4.56
N ASN A 52 7.27 -6.69 5.84
CA ASN A 52 7.20 -8.05 6.39
C ASN A 52 5.76 -8.57 6.55
N MET A 53 4.75 -7.83 6.08
CA MET A 53 3.34 -8.23 6.15
C MET A 53 2.71 -8.26 4.77
N LEU A 54 2.07 -9.37 4.42
CA LEU A 54 1.25 -9.45 3.22
C LEU A 54 -0.15 -8.92 3.52
N THR A 55 -0.44 -7.71 3.05
CA THR A 55 -1.76 -7.10 3.17
C THR A 55 -2.33 -6.82 1.79
N PRO A 56 -3.17 -7.70 1.24
CA PRO A 56 -3.88 -7.44 -0.01
C PRO A 56 -4.79 -6.21 0.14
N VAL A 57 -4.83 -5.38 -0.90
CA VAL A 57 -5.65 -4.16 -0.96
C VAL A 57 -6.61 -4.22 -2.14
N SER A 58 -7.81 -3.67 -1.97
CA SER A 58 -8.78 -3.54 -3.07
C SER A 58 -8.35 -2.41 -4.03
N LEU A 59 -8.88 -2.43 -5.25
CA LEU A 59 -8.68 -1.34 -6.20
C LEU A 59 -9.28 -0.02 -5.69
N GLU A 60 -10.38 -0.08 -4.94
CA GLU A 60 -11.02 1.09 -4.32
C GLU A 60 -10.04 1.79 -3.36
N VAL A 61 -9.40 1.04 -2.44
CA VAL A 61 -8.38 1.57 -1.53
C VAL A 61 -7.19 2.15 -2.30
N ILE A 62 -6.79 1.54 -3.42
CA ILE A 62 -5.72 2.08 -4.28
C ILE A 62 -6.11 3.43 -4.89
N PHE A 63 -7.34 3.58 -5.38
CA PHE A 63 -7.82 4.82 -5.94
C PHE A 63 -7.97 5.91 -4.87
N GLU A 64 -8.55 5.59 -3.73
CA GLU A 64 -8.65 6.52 -2.59
C GLU A 64 -7.28 7.01 -2.11
N ILE A 65 -6.29 6.12 -2.01
CA ILE A 65 -4.91 6.49 -1.65
C ILE A 65 -4.31 7.40 -2.74
N SER A 66 -4.53 7.09 -4.00
CA SER A 66 -4.01 7.87 -5.13
C SER A 66 -4.58 9.29 -5.13
N ASP A 67 -5.89 9.41 -4.89
CA ASP A 67 -6.60 10.68 -4.78
C ASP A 67 -6.14 11.45 -3.54
N ALA A 68 -6.04 10.80 -2.38
CA ALA A 68 -5.58 11.40 -1.12
C ALA A 68 -4.13 11.92 -1.20
N LEU A 69 -3.28 11.26 -2.00
CA LEU A 69 -1.90 11.67 -2.25
C LEU A 69 -1.76 12.60 -3.47
N ASN A 70 -2.82 12.85 -4.22
CA ASN A 70 -2.84 13.61 -5.47
C ASN A 70 -1.77 13.10 -6.46
N ILE A 71 -1.87 11.82 -6.81
CA ILE A 71 -1.01 11.12 -7.78
C ILE A 71 -1.86 10.22 -8.69
N LYS A 72 -1.32 9.83 -9.85
CA LYS A 72 -1.96 8.82 -10.69
C LYS A 72 -1.78 7.42 -10.07
N PRO A 73 -2.77 6.52 -10.14
CA PRO A 73 -2.65 5.15 -9.61
C PRO A 73 -1.46 4.38 -10.16
N GLU A 74 -1.09 4.59 -11.43
CA GLU A 74 0.08 3.97 -12.08
C GLU A 74 1.39 4.15 -11.29
N VAL A 75 1.51 5.22 -10.49
CA VAL A 75 2.68 5.48 -9.64
C VAL A 75 2.81 4.41 -8.55
N LEU A 76 1.69 3.94 -7.98
CA LEU A 76 1.68 2.90 -6.97
C LEU A 76 2.01 1.51 -7.55
N PHE A 77 1.82 1.33 -8.86
CA PHE A 77 2.12 0.09 -9.58
C PHE A 77 3.52 0.06 -10.22
N ARG A 78 4.39 1.03 -9.92
CA ARG A 78 5.79 1.00 -10.37
C ARG A 78 6.54 -0.14 -9.68
N MET A 79 6.62 -1.27 -10.37
CA MET A 79 7.46 -2.41 -10.03
C MET A 79 8.84 -2.13 -10.65
N ASP A 80 9.92 -2.38 -9.90
CA ASP A 80 11.22 -2.40 -10.55
C ASP A 80 11.21 -3.62 -11.49
N GLU A 81 11.53 -3.38 -12.77
CA GLU A 81 11.82 -4.45 -13.71
C GLU A 81 13.14 -5.11 -13.27
N GLU A 82 13.15 -6.43 -13.08
CA GLU A 82 14.41 -7.18 -13.12
C GLU A 82 14.95 -7.20 -14.55
#